data_AF-A0A846ZQM9-F1
#
_entry.id   AF-A0A846ZQM9-F1
#
_cell.length_a   1.000
_cell.length_b   1.000
_cell.length_c   1.000
_cell.angle_alpha   90.00
_cell.angle_beta   90.00
_cell.angle_gamma   90.00
#
_symmetry.space_group_name_H-M   'P 1'
#
loop_
_entity.id
_entity.type
_entity.pdbx_description
1 polymer ?
#
loop_
_entity_poly.entity_id
_entity_poly.type
_entity_poly.pdbx_seq_one_letter_code
_entity_poly.pdbx_strand_id
1 'polypeptide(L)' 'MAFDYKKEYKEFYMPKNKPSIVDIPKMNYIAVRGKGNPNEENGDYQNTIGLLYGVA' A
#
# COMPACT_ATOMS: atom_id res chain seq x y z
N MET A 1 7.10 4.99 20.43
CA MET A 1 6.74 5.85 19.29
C MET A 1 6.42 4.93 18.13
N ALA A 2 5.34 5.17 17.37
CA ALA A 2 5.03 4.32 16.22
C ALA A 2 6.04 4.58 15.09
N PHE A 3 6.44 3.52 14.38
CA PHE A 3 7.33 3.62 13.22
C PHE A 3 6.56 4.26 12.05
N ASP A 4 7.10 5.34 11.47
CA ASP A 4 6.48 6.06 10.36
C ASP A 4 7.23 5.76 9.06
N TYR A 5 6.73 4.77 8.31
CA TYR A 5 7.33 4.34 7.04
C TYR A 5 7.53 5.49 6.04
N LYS A 6 6.66 6.51 6.02
CA LYS A 6 6.81 7.64 5.09
C LYS A 6 7.99 8.54 5.46
N LYS A 7 8.28 8.66 6.76
CA LYS A 7 9.42 9.44 7.26
C LYS A 7 10.74 8.68 7.16
N GLU A 8 10.72 7.40 7.55
CA GLU A 8 11.91 6.56 7.60
C GLU A 8 12.34 6.08 6.20
N TYR A 9 11.39 5.85 5.28
CA TYR A 9 11.66 5.34 3.92
C TYR A 9 11.20 6.29 2.81
N LYS A 10 11.57 7.58 2.92
CA LYS A 10 11.16 8.64 1.98
C LYS A 10 11.41 8.32 0.51
N GLU A 11 12.47 7.59 0.19
CA GLU A 11 12.80 7.21 -1.19
C GLU A 11 11.70 6.36 -1.86
N PHE A 12 10.95 5.55 -1.10
CA PHE A 12 9.88 4.70 -1.62
C PHE A 12 8.50 5.38 -1.57
N TYR A 13 8.30 6.33 -0.64
CA TYR A 13 7.00 6.97 -0.41
C TYR A 13 6.90 8.43 -0.90
N MET A 14 8.03 9.07 -1.19
CA MET A 14 8.12 10.46 -1.66
C MET A 14 9.16 10.61 -2.80
N PRO A 15 8.98 9.90 -3.93
CA PRO A 15 9.89 10.04 -5.06
C PRO A 15 9.80 11.44 -5.68
N LYS A 16 10.88 11.86 -6.37
CA LYS A 16 10.88 13.10 -7.17
C LYS A 16 10.11 12.89 -8.49
N ASN A 17 9.73 13.98 -9.15
CA ASN A 17 9.13 13.96 -10.49
C ASN A 17 10.15 13.63 -11.61
N LYS A 18 11.09 12.74 -11.33
CA LYS A 18 12.11 12.25 -12.27
C LYS A 18 12.18 10.72 -12.15
N PRO A 19 12.07 9.98 -13.27
CA PRO A 19 12.24 8.53 -13.24
C PRO A 19 13.58 8.13 -12.63
N SER A 20 13.56 7.08 -11.80
CA SER A 20 14.75 6.51 -11.17
C SER A 20 14.53 5.02 -10.92
N ILE A 21 15.63 4.27 -10.85
CA ILE A 21 15.63 2.86 -10.45
C ILE A 21 15.77 2.82 -8.93
N VAL A 22 14.96 2.01 -8.27
CA VAL A 22 14.99 1.81 -6.81
C VAL A 22 14.96 0.32 -6.50
N ASP A 23 15.73 -0.10 -5.50
CA ASP A 23 15.74 -1.46 -5.00
C ASP A 23 14.89 -1.55 -3.73
N ILE A 24 13.76 -2.25 -3.81
CA ILE A 24 12.84 -2.40 -2.67
C ILE A 24 13.35 -3.53 -1.76
N PRO A 25 13.66 -3.27 -0.48
CA PRO A 25 14.07 -4.32 0.44
C PRO A 25 12.90 -5.26 0.76
N LYS A 26 13.20 -6.41 1.39
CA LYS A 26 12.13 -7.28 1.90
C LYS A 26 11.32 -6.52 2.97
N MET A 27 10.00 -6.51 2.81
CA MET A 27 9.06 -5.87 3.73
C MET A 27 7.90 -6.81 4.03
N ASN A 28 7.28 -6.62 5.19
CA ASN A 28 6.09 -7.37 5.59
C ASN A 28 4.84 -6.64 5.12
N TYR A 29 3.95 -7.36 4.45
CA TYR A 29 2.68 -6.83 3.97
C TYR A 29 1.53 -7.72 4.42
N ILE A 30 0.41 -7.08 4.74
CA ILE A 30 -0.88 -7.73 4.82
C ILE A 30 -1.54 -7.55 3.45
N ALA A 31 -2.05 -8.64 2.87
CA ALA A 31 -2.62 -8.61 1.54
C ALA A 31 -3.85 -9.51 1.45
N VAL A 32 -4.81 -9.10 0.63
CA VAL A 32 -5.94 -9.92 0.22
C VAL A 32 -5.90 -10.03 -1.30
N ARG A 33 -6.08 -11.25 -1.82
CA ARG A 33 -6.11 -11.49 -3.27
C ARG A 33 -7.53 -11.30 -3.77
N GLY A 34 -7.68 -10.57 -4.87
CA GLY A 34 -8.98 -10.33 -5.50
C GLY A 34 -8.84 -10.03 -6.99
N LYS A 35 -9.98 -9.92 -7.66
CA LYS A 35 -10.11 -9.57 -9.07
C LYS A 35 -11.42 -8.81 -9.24
N GLY A 36 -11.45 -7.81 -10.11
CA GLY A 36 -12.67 -7.04 -10.39
C GLY A 36 -12.35 -5.61 -10.80
N ASN A 37 -13.40 -4.78 -10.89
CA ASN A 37 -13.27 -3.36 -11.11
C ASN A 37 -13.06 -2.65 -9.76
N PRO A 38 -11.91 -1.99 -9.52
CA PRO A 38 -11.67 -1.29 -8.26
C PRO A 38 -12.57 -0.05 -8.06
N ASN A 39 -13.23 0.41 -9.11
CA ASN A 39 -14.11 1.59 -9.10
C ASN A 39 -15.59 1.23 -8.97
N GLU A 40 -15.94 -0.05 -8.81
CA GLU A 40 -17.31 -0.47 -8.57
C GLU A 40 -17.75 -0.07 -7.16
N GLU A 41 -18.83 0.71 -7.08
CA GLU A 41 -19.38 1.16 -5.80
C GLU A 41 -19.87 -0.06 -4.99
N ASN A 42 -19.43 -0.14 -3.73
CA ASN A 42 -19.67 -1.30 -2.85
C ASN A 42 -19.11 -2.63 -3.40
N GLY A 43 -18.18 -2.57 -4.37
CA GLY A 43 -17.53 -3.74 -4.95
C GLY A 43 -16.47 -4.37 -4.03
N ASP A 44 -15.97 -5.53 -4.45
CA ASP A 44 -15.04 -6.36 -3.66
C ASP A 44 -13.78 -5.62 -3.21
N TYR A 45 -13.24 -4.71 -4.05
CA TYR A 45 -12.07 -3.91 -3.70
C TYR A 45 -12.33 -3.04 -2.47
N GLN A 46 -13.42 -2.26 -2.49
CA GLN A 46 -13.78 -1.36 -1.40
C GLN A 46 -14.02 -2.12 -0.09
N ASN A 47 -14.75 -3.24 -0.16
CA ASN A 47 -15.02 -4.09 1.00
C ASN A 47 -13.73 -4.67 1.60
N THR A 48 -12.81 -5.10 0.74
CA THR A 48 -11.53 -5.69 1.13
C THR A 48 -10.58 -4.69 1.79
N ILE A 49 -10.59 -3.42 1.38
CA ILE A 49 -9.81 -2.38 2.04
C ILE A 49 -10.20 -2.25 3.52
N GLY A 50 -11.51 -2.28 3.84
CA GLY A 50 -11.98 -2.25 5.22
C GLY A 50 -11.43 -3.38 6.08
N LEU A 51 -11.33 -4.59 5.51
CA LEU A 51 -10.75 -5.75 6.19
C LEU A 51 -9.27 -5.54 6.54
N LEU A 52 -8.48 -4.99 5.62
CA LEU A 52 -7.06 -4.71 5.84
C LEU A 52 -6.82 -3.74 7.01
N TYR A 53 -7.68 -2.72 7.16
CA TYR A 53 -7.61 -1.78 8.28
C TYR A 53 -8.06 -2.39 9.61
N GLY A 54 -8.87 -3.44 9.59
CA GLY A 54 -9.31 -4.13 10.82
C GLY A 54 -8.26 -5.07 11.42
N VAL A 55 -7.26 -5.49 10.64
CA VAL A 55 -6.21 -6.43 11.07
C VAL A 55 -4.84 -5.78 11.30
N ALA A 56 -4.70 -4.49 10.97
CA ALA A 56 -3.45 -3.72 11.05
C ALA A 56 -3.26 -2.98 12.39
#